data_AF-A0A3T0SX00-F1
#
_entry.id   AF-A0A3T0SX00-F1
#
_cell.length_a   1.000
_cell.length_b   1.000
_cell.length_c   1.000
_cell.angle_alpha   90.00
_cell.angle_beta   90.00
_cell.angle_gamma   90.00
#
_symmetry.space_group_name_H-M   'P 1'
#
loop_
_entity.id
_entity.type
_entity.pdbx_description
1 polymer ?
#
loop_
_entity_poly.entity_id
_entity_poly.type
_entity_poly.pdbx_seq_one_letter_code
_entity_poly.pdbx_strand_id
1 'polypeptide(L)'
;MSSDWLGGGVVWALAAVLWVAYLIPAWMRRRSFYATERNAVRLQQTLRILAETAEVPEHVRAEATAREVALQQRTLRAIETKQRAEEKAQAMELAQAEKAAREALRRAAASTRQSTRTAPGAMRWRQGAALTVLIGLVVALVGLVMLPFGGAGVVPLVGVLLLAAGLGTLILLAPGRQRSAAPAAVSTSTAEVARRRAEVFEAELAEEAVAPEEETAAAEETRWTPQPLPKPLYLSRGTVAASAMASIDAVERLRAAAADAEIAQRAAAAAPEVAPIRSPRATGPVPVAETPRPSSRFASMGVVEGVDAIDLDQALQRRRGA
;
A
#
# COMPACT_ATOMS: atom_id res chain seq x y z
N MET A 1 29.25 36.28 33.17
CA MET A 1 28.71 35.68 31.93
C MET A 1 27.27 36.15 31.76
N SER A 2 26.82 36.27 30.51
CA SER A 2 25.44 36.50 30.03
C SER A 2 24.80 37.89 30.17
N SER A 3 24.97 38.72 29.13
CA SER A 3 23.99 39.73 28.67
C SER A 3 23.97 39.90 27.14
N ASP A 4 24.95 39.38 26.40
CA ASP A 4 25.05 39.55 24.93
C ASP A 4 23.95 38.83 24.14
N TRP A 5 23.36 37.76 24.68
CA TRP A 5 22.33 36.98 23.98
C TRP A 5 20.97 37.69 23.92
N LEU A 6 20.63 38.52 24.91
CA LEU A 6 19.41 39.35 24.91
C LEU A 6 19.57 40.57 23.97
N GLY A 7 20.75 41.18 23.91
CA GLY A 7 21.02 42.30 23.01
C GLY A 7 21.01 41.90 21.53
N GLY A 8 21.66 40.79 21.19
CA GLY A 8 21.76 40.32 19.79
C GLY A 8 20.41 39.94 19.19
N GLY A 9 19.55 39.25 19.95
CA GLY A 9 18.21 38.86 19.49
C GLY A 9 17.29 40.06 19.24
N VAL A 10 17.35 41.07 20.09
CA VAL A 10 16.54 42.30 19.94
C VAL A 10 16.97 43.10 18.71
N VAL A 11 18.28 43.19 18.44
CA VAL A 11 18.79 43.88 17.24
C VAL A 11 18.36 43.16 15.96
N TRP A 12 18.40 41.83 15.94
CA TRP A 12 17.91 41.04 14.80
C TRP A 12 16.40 41.13 14.62
N ALA A 13 15.62 41.14 15.70
CA ALA A 13 14.17 41.34 15.65
C ALA A 13 13.82 42.72 15.07
N LEU A 14 14.52 43.78 15.51
CA LEU A 14 14.37 45.13 14.95
C LEU A 14 14.77 45.17 13.47
N ALA A 15 15.87 44.53 13.09
CA ALA A 15 16.29 44.44 11.69
C ALA A 15 15.27 43.69 10.82
N ALA A 16 14.70 42.58 11.31
CA ALA A 16 13.67 41.83 10.61
C ALA A 16 12.37 42.65 10.45
N VAL A 17 11.92 43.35 11.50
CA VAL A 17 10.76 44.24 11.44
C VAL A 17 10.99 45.36 10.42
N LEU A 18 12.16 46.00 10.46
CA LEU A 18 12.51 47.05 9.52
C LEU A 18 12.56 46.53 8.07
N TRP A 19 13.12 45.33 7.87
CA TRP A 19 13.16 44.68 6.57
C TRP A 19 11.77 44.38 6.03
N VAL A 20 10.87 43.84 6.86
CA VAL A 20 9.47 43.56 6.49
C VAL A 20 8.71 44.86 6.20
N ALA A 21 8.89 45.89 7.03
CA ALA A 21 8.29 47.21 6.84
C ALA A 21 8.75 47.87 5.53
N TYR A 22 9.98 47.59 5.09
CA TYR A 22 10.49 48.05 3.79
C TYR A 22 9.98 47.19 2.62
N LEU A 23 9.93 45.87 2.78
CA LEU A 23 9.66 44.93 1.69
C LEU A 23 8.17 44.83 1.33
N ILE A 24 7.28 44.84 2.34
CA ILE A 24 5.82 44.72 2.11
C ILE A 24 5.32 45.84 1.18
N PRO A 25 5.62 47.14 1.42
CA PRO A 25 5.14 48.21 0.55
C PRO A 25 5.75 48.15 -0.85
N ALA A 26 7.01 47.75 -0.98
CA ALA A 26 7.68 47.62 -2.27
C ALA A 26 7.05 46.51 -3.12
N TRP A 27 6.72 45.37 -2.52
CA TRP A 27 6.09 44.26 -3.20
C TRP A 27 4.61 44.52 -3.53
N MET A 28 3.89 45.16 -2.60
CA MET A 28 2.49 45.50 -2.78
C MET A 28 2.28 46.55 -3.87
N ARG A 29 3.18 47.56 -3.96
CA ARG A 29 3.20 48.51 -5.10
C ARG A 29 3.41 47.79 -6.43
N ARG A 30 4.33 46.83 -6.51
CA ARG A 30 4.55 46.04 -7.74
C ARG A 30 3.33 45.18 -8.11
N ARG A 31 2.60 44.65 -7.13
CA ARG A 31 1.43 43.79 -7.37
C ARG A 31 0.16 44.57 -7.71
N SER A 32 0.01 45.81 -7.24
CA SER A 32 -1.15 46.65 -7.54
C SER A 32 -1.20 47.12 -9.00
N PHE A 33 -0.06 47.31 -9.66
CA PHE A 33 -0.04 47.68 -11.08
C PHE A 33 -0.67 46.61 -11.98
N TYR A 34 -0.39 45.32 -11.73
CA TYR A 34 -0.97 44.22 -12.52
C TYR A 34 -2.49 44.05 -12.35
N ALA A 35 -3.05 44.42 -11.20
CA ALA A 35 -4.49 44.33 -10.96
C ALA A 35 -5.26 45.44 -11.70
N THR A 36 -4.72 46.66 -11.68
CA THR A 36 -5.35 47.81 -12.34
C THR A 36 -5.16 47.76 -13.86
N GLU A 37 -4.00 47.33 -14.35
CA GLU A 37 -3.78 47.11 -15.79
C GLU A 37 -4.74 46.08 -16.38
N ARG A 38 -4.95 44.96 -15.68
CA ARG A 38 -5.89 43.93 -16.15
C ARG A 38 -7.35 44.39 -16.10
N ASN A 39 -7.70 45.27 -15.17
CA ASN A 39 -9.05 45.84 -15.11
C ASN A 39 -9.28 46.84 -16.26
N ALA A 40 -8.29 47.69 -16.54
CA ALA A 40 -8.31 48.61 -17.68
C ALA A 40 -8.33 47.87 -19.03
N VAL A 41 -7.51 46.81 -19.19
CA VAL A 41 -7.50 45.98 -20.41
C VAL A 41 -8.84 45.27 -20.60
N ARG A 42 -9.44 44.74 -19.53
CA ARG A 42 -10.76 44.12 -19.62
C ARG A 42 -11.83 45.12 -20.02
N LEU A 43 -11.83 46.33 -19.45
CA LEU A 43 -12.79 47.37 -19.82
C LEU A 43 -12.61 47.83 -21.27
N GLN A 44 -11.37 48.09 -21.70
CA GLN A 44 -11.07 48.45 -23.10
C GLN A 44 -11.44 47.33 -24.07
N GLN A 45 -11.17 46.07 -23.70
CA GLN A 45 -11.54 44.91 -24.50
C GLN A 45 -13.05 44.69 -24.51
N THR A 46 -13.77 44.93 -23.42
CA THR A 46 -15.24 44.86 -23.41
C THR A 46 -15.87 45.97 -24.23
N LEU A 47 -15.32 47.19 -24.20
CA LEU A 47 -15.78 48.30 -25.04
C LEU A 47 -15.48 48.04 -26.51
N ARG A 48 -14.31 47.47 -26.81
CA ARG A 48 -13.92 47.05 -28.16
C ARG A 48 -14.84 45.95 -28.68
N ILE A 49 -15.12 44.93 -27.87
CA ILE A 49 -16.03 43.84 -28.23
C ILE A 49 -17.46 44.35 -28.36
N LEU A 50 -17.94 45.26 -27.50
CA LEU A 50 -19.26 45.89 -27.64
C LEU A 50 -19.37 46.72 -28.92
N ALA A 51 -18.29 47.40 -29.31
CA ALA A 51 -18.23 48.13 -30.56
C ALA A 51 -18.16 47.19 -31.78
N GLU A 52 -17.40 46.11 -31.69
CA GLU A 52 -17.27 45.11 -32.76
C GLU A 52 -18.51 44.20 -32.90
N THR A 53 -19.32 44.04 -31.84
CA THR A 53 -20.60 43.29 -31.90
C THR A 53 -21.77 44.09 -32.45
N ALA A 54 -21.62 45.40 -32.70
CA ALA A 54 -22.65 46.24 -33.31
C ALA A 54 -22.76 46.08 -34.84
N GLU A 55 -21.77 45.46 -35.51
CA GLU A 55 -21.68 45.40 -36.98
C GLU A 55 -21.81 43.99 -37.58
N VAL A 56 -22.55 43.06 -36.95
CA VAL A 56 -22.73 41.69 -37.51
C VAL A 56 -24.18 41.38 -37.91
N PRO A 57 -24.45 41.11 -39.22
CA PRO A 57 -25.78 40.73 -39.72
C PRO A 57 -26.33 39.45 -39.06
N GLU A 58 -27.63 39.45 -38.74
CA GLU A 58 -28.39 38.37 -38.07
C GLU A 58 -28.13 36.96 -38.64
N HIS A 59 -27.94 36.86 -39.96
CA HIS A 59 -27.82 35.59 -40.67
C HIS A 59 -26.50 34.85 -40.35
N VAL A 60 -25.40 35.56 -40.11
CA VAL A 60 -24.11 34.95 -39.74
C VAL A 60 -24.10 34.55 -38.26
N ARG A 61 -24.88 35.23 -37.41
CA ARG A 61 -25.05 34.87 -36.00
C ARG A 61 -25.74 33.51 -35.85
N ALA A 62 -26.80 33.25 -36.63
CA ALA A 62 -27.50 31.97 -36.58
C ALA A 62 -26.60 30.79 -36.99
N GLU A 63 -25.75 30.96 -38.01
CA GLU A 63 -24.82 29.93 -38.44
C GLU A 63 -23.63 29.74 -37.49
N ALA A 64 -23.09 30.82 -36.92
CA ALA A 64 -22.02 30.75 -35.93
C ALA A 64 -22.51 30.07 -34.65
N THR A 65 -23.70 30.43 -34.15
CA THR A 65 -24.33 29.78 -32.99
C THR A 65 -24.63 28.31 -33.25
N ALA A 66 -25.08 27.93 -34.45
CA ALA A 66 -25.31 26.52 -34.79
C ALA A 66 -24.00 25.70 -34.76
N ARG A 67 -22.90 26.27 -35.28
CA ARG A 67 -21.57 25.63 -35.25
C ARG A 67 -21.02 25.55 -33.82
N GLU A 68 -21.20 26.58 -33.01
CA GLU A 68 -20.79 26.59 -31.61
C GLU A 68 -21.57 25.56 -30.79
N VAL A 69 -22.89 25.45 -30.98
CA VAL A 69 -23.71 24.40 -30.33
C VAL A 69 -23.26 23.01 -30.76
N ALA A 70 -22.92 22.80 -32.03
CA ALA A 70 -22.39 21.52 -32.50
C ALA A 70 -21.03 21.17 -31.87
N LEU A 71 -20.15 22.16 -31.67
CA LEU A 71 -18.88 21.96 -30.96
C LEU A 71 -19.10 21.68 -29.47
N GLN A 72 -20.00 22.41 -28.83
CA GLN A 72 -20.38 22.21 -27.42
C GLN A 72 -20.99 20.81 -27.21
N GLN A 73 -21.83 20.34 -28.12
CA GLN A 73 -22.39 18.99 -28.06
C GLN A 73 -21.31 17.92 -28.27
N ARG A 74 -20.33 18.16 -29.16
CA ARG A 74 -19.20 17.25 -29.36
C ARG A 74 -18.31 17.17 -28.12
N THR A 75 -18.03 18.28 -27.45
CA THR A 75 -17.23 18.28 -26.23
C THR A 75 -17.96 17.61 -25.07
N LEU A 76 -19.26 17.87 -24.90
CA LEU A 76 -20.08 17.18 -23.90
C LEU A 76 -20.12 15.67 -24.13
N ARG A 77 -20.33 15.22 -25.37
CA ARG A 77 -20.27 13.78 -25.72
C ARG A 77 -18.88 13.18 -25.43
N ALA A 78 -17.81 13.93 -25.71
CA ALA A 78 -16.45 13.46 -25.43
C ALA A 78 -16.14 13.37 -23.91
N ILE A 79 -16.76 14.21 -23.10
CA ILE A 79 -16.65 14.14 -21.63
C ILE A 79 -17.46 12.95 -21.11
N GLU A 80 -18.69 12.77 -21.59
CA GLU A 80 -19.56 11.66 -21.19
C GLU A 80 -18.95 10.29 -21.53
N THR A 81 -18.29 10.16 -22.70
CA THR A 81 -17.59 8.91 -23.05
C THR A 81 -16.39 8.64 -22.15
N LYS A 82 -15.63 9.68 -21.78
CA LYS A 82 -14.53 9.55 -20.82
C LYS A 82 -15.03 9.15 -19.43
N GLN A 83 -16.09 9.79 -18.93
CA GLN A 83 -16.69 9.46 -17.65
C GLN A 83 -17.18 8.00 -17.62
N ARG A 84 -17.88 7.55 -18.66
CA ARG A 84 -18.29 6.15 -18.78
C ARG A 84 -17.12 5.17 -18.85
N ALA A 85 -16.00 5.56 -19.46
CA ALA A 85 -14.80 4.73 -19.50
C ALA A 85 -14.13 4.65 -18.11
N GLU A 86 -14.06 5.77 -17.38
CA GLU A 86 -13.54 5.85 -16.02
C GLU A 86 -14.39 5.05 -15.03
N GLU A 87 -15.73 5.17 -15.09
CA GLU A 87 -16.64 4.37 -14.26
C GLU A 87 -16.48 2.87 -14.51
N LYS A 88 -16.32 2.46 -15.78
CA LYS A 88 -16.06 1.06 -16.13
C LYS A 88 -14.70 0.59 -15.62
N ALA A 89 -13.67 1.43 -15.72
CA ALA A 89 -12.34 1.11 -15.18
C ALA A 89 -12.39 0.94 -13.66
N GLN A 90 -13.05 1.86 -12.95
CA GLN A 90 -13.24 1.78 -11.50
C GLN A 90 -14.02 0.53 -11.09
N ALA A 91 -15.11 0.19 -11.81
CA ALA A 91 -15.87 -1.03 -11.54
C ALA A 91 -15.03 -2.31 -11.75
N MET A 92 -14.17 -2.33 -12.78
CA MET A 92 -13.24 -3.45 -12.99
C MET A 92 -12.17 -3.52 -11.90
N GLU A 93 -11.62 -2.39 -11.45
CA GLU A 93 -10.64 -2.34 -10.36
C GLU A 93 -11.24 -2.83 -9.04
N LEU A 94 -12.47 -2.42 -8.70
CA LEU A 94 -13.19 -2.91 -7.52
C LEU A 94 -13.44 -4.42 -7.61
N ALA A 95 -13.89 -4.92 -8.77
CA ALA A 95 -14.10 -6.35 -8.98
C ALA A 95 -12.78 -7.16 -8.88
N GLN A 96 -11.66 -6.60 -9.33
CA GLN A 96 -10.34 -7.22 -9.17
C GLN A 96 -9.86 -7.19 -7.73
N ALA A 97 -10.07 -6.08 -7.02
CA ALA A 97 -9.74 -5.93 -5.61
C ALA A 97 -10.52 -6.92 -4.74
N GLU A 98 -11.82 -7.12 -5.01
CA GLU A 98 -12.63 -8.14 -4.32
C GLU A 98 -12.12 -9.56 -4.57
N LYS A 99 -11.75 -9.89 -5.82
CA LYS A 99 -11.17 -11.20 -6.15
C LYS A 99 -9.84 -11.40 -5.41
N ALA A 100 -8.95 -10.41 -5.45
CA ALA A 100 -7.67 -10.44 -4.75
C ALA A 100 -7.84 -10.58 -3.23
N ALA A 101 -8.82 -9.89 -2.64
CA ALA A 101 -9.15 -10.00 -1.22
C ALA A 101 -9.68 -11.41 -0.86
N ARG A 102 -10.58 -11.98 -1.68
CA ARG A 102 -11.07 -13.36 -1.48
C ARG A 102 -9.95 -14.39 -1.57
N GLU A 103 -9.03 -14.23 -2.52
CA GLU A 103 -7.88 -15.11 -2.60
C GLU A 103 -6.91 -14.93 -1.44
N ALA A 104 -6.68 -13.71 -0.97
CA ALA A 104 -5.86 -13.44 0.21
C ALA A 104 -6.44 -14.10 1.46
N LEU A 105 -7.76 -14.02 1.66
CA LEU A 105 -8.47 -14.71 2.74
C LEU A 105 -8.35 -16.24 2.63
N ARG A 106 -8.46 -16.81 1.42
CA ARG A 106 -8.26 -18.25 1.19
C ARG A 106 -6.84 -18.69 1.54
N ARG A 107 -5.82 -17.91 1.14
CA ARG A 107 -4.41 -18.17 1.46
C ARG A 107 -4.14 -18.06 2.96
N ALA A 108 -4.71 -17.07 3.64
CA ALA A 108 -4.60 -16.92 5.09
C ALA A 108 -5.27 -18.09 5.83
N ALA A 109 -6.47 -18.50 5.41
CA ALA A 109 -7.13 -19.66 6.01
C ALA A 109 -6.36 -20.98 5.79
N ALA A 110 -5.70 -21.13 4.64
CA ALA A 110 -4.84 -22.28 4.36
C ALA A 110 -3.57 -22.28 5.24
N SER A 111 -2.93 -21.14 5.44
CA SER A 111 -1.74 -21.03 6.30
C SER A 111 -2.06 -21.24 7.77
N THR A 112 -3.21 -20.78 8.26
CA THR A 112 -3.67 -21.07 9.64
C THR A 112 -3.91 -22.57 9.84
N ARG A 113 -4.56 -23.26 8.89
CA ARG A 113 -4.77 -24.72 8.96
C ARG A 113 -3.47 -25.54 8.89
N GLN A 114 -2.45 -25.03 8.19
CA GLN A 114 -1.12 -25.63 8.14
C GLN A 114 -0.39 -25.43 9.48
N SER A 115 -0.45 -24.23 10.06
CA SER A 115 0.21 -23.88 11.33
C SER A 115 -0.38 -24.61 12.53
N THR A 116 -1.67 -24.94 12.53
CA THR A 116 -2.28 -25.76 13.60
C THR A 116 -1.84 -27.22 13.56
N ARG A 117 -1.28 -27.71 12.44
CA ARG A 117 -0.75 -29.07 12.31
C ARG A 117 0.72 -29.20 12.70
N THR A 118 1.47 -28.10 12.74
CA THR A 118 2.87 -28.10 13.19
C THR A 118 3.10 -27.09 14.31
N ALA A 119 3.16 -27.64 15.53
CA ALA A 119 3.91 -27.15 16.68
C ALA A 119 3.27 -26.07 17.60
N PRO A 120 2.47 -26.51 18.58
CA PRO A 120 2.44 -25.87 19.90
C PRO A 120 3.66 -26.23 20.79
N GLY A 121 4.57 -27.12 20.34
CA GLY A 121 5.71 -27.60 21.15
C GLY A 121 7.00 -26.77 21.06
N ALA A 122 7.24 -26.07 19.95
CA ALA A 122 8.55 -25.45 19.68
C ALA A 122 8.88 -24.27 20.63
N MET A 123 7.86 -23.52 21.08
CA MET A 123 8.09 -22.37 21.97
C MET A 123 8.45 -22.81 23.40
N ARG A 124 7.83 -23.91 23.89
CA ARG A 124 8.10 -24.47 25.23
C ARG A 124 9.50 -25.08 25.33
N TRP A 125 9.99 -25.69 24.24
CA TRP A 125 11.33 -26.28 24.19
C TRP A 125 12.44 -25.22 24.15
N ARG A 126 12.18 -24.04 23.53
CA ARG A 126 13.13 -22.92 23.51
C ARG A 126 13.30 -22.26 24.88
N GLN A 127 12.23 -22.17 25.66
CA GLN A 127 12.31 -21.68 27.05
C GLN A 127 13.11 -22.64 27.95
N GLY A 128 12.97 -23.95 27.73
CA GLY A 128 13.78 -24.96 28.42
C GLY A 128 15.27 -24.86 28.08
N ALA A 129 15.62 -24.68 26.80
CA ALA A 129 17.02 -24.54 26.37
C ALA A 129 17.68 -23.24 26.85
N ALA A 130 16.94 -22.13 26.96
CA ALA A 130 17.47 -20.90 27.52
C ALA A 130 17.75 -21.03 29.03
N LEU A 131 16.89 -21.74 29.76
CA LEU A 131 17.07 -21.99 31.19
C LEU A 131 18.30 -22.87 31.47
N THR A 132 18.55 -23.89 30.64
CA THR A 132 19.73 -24.76 30.80
C THR A 132 21.04 -24.01 30.54
N VAL A 133 21.07 -23.09 29.57
CA VAL A 133 22.23 -22.19 29.33
C VAL A 133 22.48 -21.29 30.53
N LEU A 134 21.43 -20.69 31.09
CA LEU A 134 21.55 -19.82 32.27
C LEU A 134 22.08 -20.59 33.49
N ILE A 135 21.54 -21.79 33.75
CA ILE A 135 22.00 -22.65 34.85
C ILE A 135 23.46 -23.07 34.63
N GLY A 136 23.84 -23.45 33.41
CA GLY A 136 25.23 -23.80 33.07
C GLY A 136 26.20 -22.64 33.31
N LEU A 137 25.81 -21.41 32.95
CA LEU A 137 26.59 -20.20 33.21
C LEU A 137 26.81 -19.94 34.70
N VAL A 138 25.74 -20.03 35.50
CA VAL A 138 25.82 -19.81 36.96
C VAL A 138 26.73 -20.86 37.61
N VAL A 139 26.57 -22.14 37.25
CA VAL A 139 27.41 -23.23 37.79
C VAL A 139 28.88 -23.06 37.37
N ALA A 140 29.15 -22.63 36.14
CA ALA A 140 30.52 -22.36 35.67
C ALA A 140 31.16 -21.19 36.45
N LEU A 141 30.41 -20.10 36.68
CA LEU A 141 30.90 -18.92 37.38
C LEU A 141 31.19 -19.21 38.87
N VAL A 142 30.28 -19.94 39.53
CA VAL A 142 30.46 -20.37 40.93
C VAL A 142 31.64 -21.32 41.06
N GLY A 143 31.78 -22.28 40.13
CA GLY A 143 32.93 -23.19 40.09
C GLY A 143 34.26 -22.46 39.88
N LEU A 144 34.28 -21.42 39.05
CA LEU A 144 35.48 -20.60 38.81
C LEU A 144 35.89 -19.80 40.05
N VAL A 145 34.92 -19.23 40.78
CA VAL A 145 35.17 -18.46 42.01
C VAL A 145 35.64 -19.36 43.17
N MET A 146 35.23 -20.64 43.20
CA MET A 146 35.65 -21.61 44.21
C MET A 146 37.04 -22.23 43.98
N LEU A 147 37.60 -22.09 42.77
CA LEU A 147 38.92 -22.62 42.40
C LEU A 147 40.08 -22.13 43.31
N PRO A 148 40.19 -20.82 43.66
CA PRO A 148 41.23 -20.34 44.59
C PRO A 148 41.00 -20.76 46.05
N PHE A 149 39.81 -21.25 46.42
CA PHE A 149 39.47 -21.66 47.78
C PHE A 149 39.61 -23.18 48.01
N GLY A 150 40.28 -23.91 47.11
CA GLY A 150 40.48 -25.35 47.22
C GLY A 150 39.31 -26.19 46.69
N GLY A 151 38.39 -25.58 45.94
CA GLY A 151 37.30 -26.31 45.27
C GLY A 151 37.83 -27.26 44.20
N ALA A 152 37.26 -28.47 44.13
CA ALA A 152 37.58 -29.44 43.09
C ALA A 152 37.23 -28.87 41.71
N GLY A 153 38.20 -28.84 40.77
CA GLY A 153 38.04 -28.29 39.41
C GLY A 153 37.01 -29.00 38.52
N VAL A 154 36.32 -30.01 39.05
CA VAL A 154 35.22 -30.73 38.39
C VAL A 154 33.99 -29.84 38.24
N VAL A 155 33.72 -28.93 39.19
CA VAL A 155 32.54 -28.06 39.17
C VAL A 155 32.50 -27.09 37.99
N PRO A 156 33.58 -26.32 37.66
CA PRO A 156 33.57 -25.47 36.48
C PRO A 156 33.51 -26.26 35.17
N LEU A 157 34.10 -27.47 35.11
CA LEU A 157 34.03 -28.35 33.93
C LEU A 157 32.59 -28.78 33.62
N VAL A 158 31.80 -29.14 34.63
CA VAL A 158 30.38 -29.49 34.46
C VAL A 158 29.56 -28.29 34.00
N GLY A 159 29.85 -27.10 34.52
CA GLY A 159 29.20 -25.86 34.08
C GLY A 159 29.44 -25.54 32.60
N VAL A 160 30.69 -25.68 32.14
CA VAL A 160 31.06 -25.48 30.72
C VAL A 160 30.38 -26.51 29.80
N LEU A 161 30.28 -27.77 30.23
CA LEU A 161 29.61 -28.83 29.46
C LEU A 161 28.11 -28.53 29.27
N LEU A 162 27.42 -28.10 30.34
CA LEU A 162 26.01 -27.71 30.28
C LEU A 162 25.78 -26.48 29.38
N LEU A 163 26.69 -25.50 29.44
CA LEU A 163 26.68 -24.33 28.57
C LEU A 163 26.82 -24.73 27.09
N ALA A 164 27.77 -25.60 26.76
CA ALA A 164 27.99 -26.08 25.39
C ALA A 164 26.78 -26.88 24.85
N ALA A 165 26.18 -27.74 25.67
CA ALA A 165 24.98 -28.49 25.29
C ALA A 165 23.75 -27.58 25.10
N GLY A 166 23.58 -26.59 25.97
CA GLY A 166 22.52 -25.57 25.85
C GLY A 166 22.69 -24.68 24.62
N LEU A 167 23.91 -24.21 24.32
CA LEU A 167 24.18 -23.45 23.10
C LEU A 167 23.99 -24.30 21.85
N GLY A 168 24.47 -25.55 21.85
CA GLY A 168 24.34 -26.47 20.71
C GLY A 168 22.88 -26.76 20.36
N THR A 169 22.04 -26.98 21.37
CA THR A 169 20.59 -27.14 21.17
C THR A 169 19.93 -25.86 20.68
N LEU A 170 20.33 -24.68 21.18
CA LEU A 170 19.81 -23.39 20.71
C LEU A 170 20.22 -23.07 19.26
N ILE A 171 21.42 -23.48 18.84
CA ILE A 171 21.93 -23.35 17.46
C ILE A 171 21.21 -24.34 16.53
N LEU A 172 20.95 -25.57 16.96
CA LEU A 172 20.19 -26.56 16.18
C LEU A 172 18.71 -26.17 16.02
N LEU A 173 18.12 -25.53 17.04
CA LEU A 173 16.78 -24.95 16.99
C LEU A 173 16.74 -23.54 16.39
N ALA A 174 17.88 -22.98 15.99
CA ALA A 174 17.91 -21.65 15.40
C ALA A 174 17.09 -21.66 14.09
N PRO A 175 16.22 -20.66 13.86
CA PRO A 175 15.20 -20.73 12.81
C PRO A 175 15.75 -20.72 11.37
N GLY A 176 17.07 -20.70 11.18
CA GLY A 176 17.71 -20.57 9.87
C GLY A 176 17.67 -21.82 8.98
N ARG A 177 17.27 -22.99 9.49
CA ARG A 177 17.18 -24.24 8.69
C ARG A 177 15.78 -24.75 8.42
N GLN A 178 14.76 -24.18 9.06
CA GLN A 178 13.43 -24.26 8.49
C GLN A 178 13.42 -23.23 7.38
N ARG A 179 13.68 -23.70 6.16
CA ARG A 179 13.29 -22.99 4.94
C ARG A 179 11.89 -22.48 5.24
N SER A 180 11.78 -21.20 5.54
CA SER A 180 10.52 -20.50 5.39
C SER A 180 10.17 -20.81 3.96
N ALA A 181 9.19 -21.70 3.77
CA ALA A 181 8.52 -21.81 2.51
C ALA A 181 8.13 -20.37 2.24
N ALA A 182 8.87 -19.73 1.33
CA ALA A 182 8.70 -18.34 1.01
C ALA A 182 7.19 -18.18 0.79
N PRO A 183 6.55 -17.11 1.30
CA PRO A 183 5.23 -16.79 0.81
C PRO A 183 5.38 -16.83 -0.71
N ALA A 184 4.51 -17.60 -1.38
CA ALA A 184 4.45 -17.62 -2.83
C ALA A 184 4.11 -16.20 -3.27
N ALA A 185 5.15 -15.37 -3.33
CA ALA A 185 5.19 -14.14 -4.04
C ALA A 185 4.81 -14.57 -5.44
N VAL A 186 3.71 -13.99 -5.92
CA VAL A 186 3.37 -13.98 -7.33
C VAL A 186 4.68 -13.82 -8.08
N SER A 187 5.05 -14.86 -8.83
CA SER A 187 6.20 -14.84 -9.72
C SER A 187 5.91 -13.82 -10.81
N THR A 188 6.09 -12.54 -10.51
CA THR A 188 6.47 -11.60 -11.54
C THR A 188 7.87 -12.03 -11.93
N SER A 189 7.96 -12.71 -13.08
CA SER A 189 9.19 -12.90 -13.83
C SER A 189 9.91 -11.56 -13.92
N THR A 190 10.84 -11.35 -13.00
CA THR A 190 11.90 -10.37 -13.12
C THR A 190 13.15 -11.19 -13.34
N ALA A 191 13.63 -11.15 -14.57
CA ALA A 191 14.89 -11.73 -14.98
C ALA A 191 15.95 -11.46 -13.92
N GLU A 192 16.57 -12.55 -13.49
CA GLU A 192 17.68 -12.61 -12.56
C GLU A 192 18.86 -11.85 -13.17
N VAL A 193 19.05 -10.60 -12.75
CA VAL A 193 20.31 -9.90 -13.01
C VAL A 193 21.34 -10.51 -12.08
N ALA A 194 22.05 -11.49 -12.61
CA ALA A 194 23.28 -11.99 -12.03
C ALA A 194 24.20 -10.80 -11.76
N ARG A 195 24.33 -10.47 -10.47
CA ARG A 195 25.27 -9.46 -9.98
C ARG A 195 26.67 -10.05 -10.15
N ARG A 196 27.25 -9.91 -11.34
CA ARG A 196 28.67 -10.23 -11.55
C ARG A 196 29.47 -9.21 -10.76
N ARG A 197 30.24 -9.73 -9.80
CA ARG A 197 31.21 -9.01 -8.97
C ARG A 197 32.13 -8.22 -9.90
N ALA A 198 32.29 -6.93 -9.63
CA ALA A 198 33.26 -6.10 -10.33
C ALA A 198 34.66 -6.62 -10.02
N GLU A 199 35.27 -7.32 -10.98
CA GLU A 199 36.71 -7.55 -10.98
C GLU A 199 37.37 -6.26 -11.48
N VAL A 200 38.26 -5.77 -10.63
CA VAL A 200 39.12 -4.62 -10.84
C VAL A 200 40.05 -4.94 -12.01
N PHE A 201 40.02 -4.09 -13.03
CA PHE A 201 40.87 -4.22 -14.21
C PHE A 201 42.27 -3.69 -13.86
N GLU A 202 43.20 -4.57 -13.50
CA GLU A 202 44.63 -4.29 -13.57
C GLU A 202 45.15 -4.83 -14.90
N ALA A 203 45.47 -3.92 -15.81
CA ALA A 203 46.16 -4.22 -17.04
C ALA A 203 47.66 -4.25 -16.74
N GLU A 204 48.23 -5.44 -16.63
CA GLU A 204 49.68 -5.64 -16.67
C GLU A 204 50.00 -6.75 -17.67
N LEU A 205 50.88 -6.41 -18.60
CA LEU A 205 51.44 -7.27 -19.64
C LEU A 205 51.92 -8.60 -19.04
N ALA A 206 51.48 -9.71 -19.64
CA ALA A 206 52.23 -10.96 -19.60
C ALA A 206 52.24 -11.56 -21.01
N GLU A 207 53.45 -11.48 -21.58
CA GLU A 207 53.95 -12.06 -22.80
C GLU A 207 53.78 -13.59 -22.85
N GLU A 208 53.62 -14.10 -24.07
CA GLU A 208 54.10 -15.40 -24.57
C GLU A 208 53.65 -16.71 -23.86
N ALA A 209 52.71 -17.43 -24.50
CA ALA A 209 52.89 -18.86 -24.79
C ALA A 209 51.81 -19.35 -25.80
N VAL A 210 52.26 -19.65 -27.01
CA VAL A 210 51.50 -20.32 -28.07
C VAL A 210 51.57 -21.84 -27.86
N ALA A 211 50.43 -22.52 -27.94
CA ALA A 211 50.33 -23.89 -28.48
C ALA A 211 48.92 -24.14 -29.06
N PRO A 212 48.79 -24.86 -30.19
CA PRO A 212 47.57 -24.88 -31.00
C PRO A 212 46.72 -26.16 -30.80
N GLU A 213 45.55 -26.15 -31.46
CA GLU A 213 44.66 -27.28 -31.80
C GLU A 213 43.59 -27.64 -30.74
N GLU A 214 42.34 -27.23 -30.98
CA GLU A 214 41.35 -28.12 -31.61
C GLU A 214 40.07 -27.34 -31.98
N GLU A 215 39.77 -27.42 -33.27
CA GLU A 215 38.66 -26.81 -33.97
C GLU A 215 37.45 -27.74 -33.85
N THR A 216 36.37 -27.27 -33.21
CA THR A 216 34.94 -27.56 -33.49
C THR A 216 34.08 -27.32 -32.24
N ALA A 217 33.82 -26.05 -31.94
CA ALA A 217 32.62 -25.67 -31.21
C ALA A 217 32.11 -24.37 -31.82
N ALA A 218 30.99 -24.50 -32.54
CA ALA A 218 30.11 -23.46 -33.06
C ALA A 218 30.59 -22.03 -32.84
N ALA A 219 31.01 -21.37 -33.94
CA ALA A 219 30.99 -19.93 -34.04
C ALA A 219 29.54 -19.45 -33.82
N GLU A 220 29.16 -19.27 -32.56
CA GLU A 220 27.97 -18.55 -32.17
C GLU A 220 28.18 -17.13 -32.68
N GLU A 221 27.45 -16.79 -33.75
CA GLU A 221 27.35 -15.45 -34.27
C GLU A 221 27.10 -14.49 -33.10
N THR A 222 28.15 -13.81 -32.64
CA THR A 222 28.07 -12.81 -31.58
C THR A 222 27.36 -11.60 -32.16
N ARG A 223 26.04 -11.70 -32.22
CA ARG A 223 25.16 -10.67 -32.76
C ARG A 223 25.08 -9.55 -31.74
N TRP A 224 25.81 -8.48 -32.00
CA TRP A 224 25.71 -7.24 -31.22
C TRP A 224 24.24 -6.83 -31.11
N THR A 225 23.72 -6.83 -29.90
CA THR A 225 22.35 -6.39 -29.60
C THR A 225 22.44 -5.02 -28.93
N PRO A 226 21.81 -3.97 -29.48
CA PRO A 226 21.88 -2.64 -28.91
C PRO A 226 21.21 -2.62 -27.54
N GLN A 227 21.95 -2.17 -26.54
CA GLN A 227 21.44 -1.98 -25.19
C GLN A 227 20.44 -0.81 -25.19
N PRO A 228 19.18 -1.00 -24.75
CA PRO A 228 18.18 0.06 -24.82
C PRO A 228 18.56 1.21 -23.90
N LEU A 229 18.35 2.44 -24.38
CA LEU A 229 18.54 3.65 -23.57
C LEU A 229 17.67 3.57 -22.30
N PRO A 230 18.19 4.04 -21.16
CA PRO A 230 17.41 4.10 -19.93
C PRO A 230 16.16 4.93 -20.13
N LYS A 231 15.03 4.41 -19.66
CA LYS A 231 13.71 5.02 -19.82
C LYS A 231 13.69 6.38 -19.09
N PRO A 232 13.11 7.44 -19.70
CA PRO A 232 13.14 8.77 -19.10
C PRO A 232 12.34 8.83 -17.80
N LEU A 233 12.79 9.69 -16.87
CA LEU A 233 12.32 9.76 -15.47
C LEU A 233 10.82 10.06 -15.31
N TYR A 234 10.16 10.62 -16.31
CA TYR A 234 8.70 10.85 -16.28
C TYR A 234 7.88 9.57 -16.54
N LEU A 235 8.51 8.50 -17.02
CA LEU A 235 7.88 7.19 -17.25
C LEU A 235 8.26 6.14 -16.19
N SER A 236 9.22 6.43 -15.31
CA SER A 236 9.53 5.55 -14.18
C SER A 236 8.57 5.85 -13.02
N ARG A 237 7.87 4.82 -12.55
CA ARG A 237 7.03 4.93 -11.35
C ARG A 237 7.93 5.10 -10.13
N GLY A 238 7.96 6.33 -9.61
CA GLY A 238 8.37 6.67 -8.25
C GLY A 238 9.88 6.63 -8.01
N THR A 239 10.42 7.73 -7.48
CA THR A 239 11.76 7.75 -6.90
C THR A 239 11.77 6.93 -5.60
N VAL A 240 12.94 6.50 -5.13
CA VAL A 240 13.11 5.79 -3.84
C VAL A 240 12.50 6.57 -2.67
N ALA A 241 12.44 7.90 -2.77
CA ALA A 241 11.73 8.74 -1.79
C ALA A 241 10.21 8.50 -1.77
N ALA A 242 9.58 8.31 -2.94
CA ALA A 242 8.16 8.03 -3.03
C ALA A 242 7.80 6.65 -2.46
N SER A 243 8.66 5.63 -2.67
CA SER A 243 8.45 4.31 -2.06
C SER A 243 8.68 4.33 -0.53
N ALA A 244 9.61 5.15 -0.05
CA ALA A 244 9.81 5.36 1.39
C ALA A 244 8.61 6.10 2.04
N MET A 245 8.04 7.11 1.38
CA MET A 245 6.84 7.79 1.88
C MET A 245 5.63 6.84 1.89
N ALA A 246 5.45 6.04 0.84
CA ALA A 246 4.37 5.05 0.78
C ALA A 246 4.48 3.97 1.88
N SER A 247 5.69 3.60 2.29
CA SER A 247 5.88 2.65 3.39
C SER A 247 5.57 3.27 4.75
N ILE A 248 5.88 4.56 4.96
CA ILE A 248 5.50 5.32 6.16
C ILE A 248 3.97 5.41 6.26
N ASP A 249 3.29 5.81 5.18
CA ASP A 249 1.83 5.87 5.12
C ASP A 249 1.18 4.50 5.43
N ALA A 250 1.75 3.41 4.92
CA ALA A 250 1.25 2.07 5.19
C ALA A 250 1.36 1.70 6.68
N VAL A 251 2.45 2.08 7.33
CA VAL A 251 2.63 1.88 8.79
C VAL A 251 1.64 2.74 9.58
N GLU A 252 1.39 3.97 9.15
CA GLU A 252 0.43 4.85 9.81
C GLU A 252 -1.00 4.32 9.71
N ARG A 253 -1.40 3.78 8.54
CA ARG A 253 -2.70 3.10 8.38
C ARG A 253 -2.83 1.88 9.30
N LEU A 254 -1.76 1.12 9.49
CA LEU A 254 -1.77 -0.02 10.42
C LEU A 254 -1.94 0.44 11.88
N ARG A 255 -1.29 1.55 12.27
CA ARG A 255 -1.47 2.13 13.61
C ARG A 255 -2.89 2.66 13.82
N ALA A 256 -3.45 3.36 12.83
CA ALA A 256 -4.83 3.83 12.88
C ALA A 256 -5.82 2.68 13.03
N ALA A 257 -5.70 1.63 12.19
CA ALA A 257 -6.54 0.45 12.27
C ALA A 257 -6.40 -0.30 13.62
N ALA A 258 -5.20 -0.33 14.21
CA ALA A 258 -4.98 -0.91 15.53
C ALA A 258 -5.67 -0.09 16.65
N ALA A 259 -5.61 1.25 16.57
CA ALA A 259 -6.30 2.13 17.51
C ALA A 259 -7.83 1.98 17.41
N ASP A 260 -8.37 1.91 16.20
CA ASP A 260 -9.80 1.68 15.97
C ASP A 260 -10.24 0.32 16.52
N ALA A 261 -9.42 -0.73 16.35
CA ALA A 261 -9.69 -2.06 16.90
C ALA A 261 -9.67 -2.06 18.44
N GLU A 262 -8.78 -1.30 19.07
CA GLU A 262 -8.75 -1.17 20.53
C GLU A 262 -9.98 -0.44 21.06
N ILE A 263 -10.41 0.64 20.39
CA ILE A 263 -11.65 1.35 20.72
C ILE A 263 -12.85 0.40 20.58
N ALA A 264 -12.92 -0.38 19.50
CA ALA A 264 -13.98 -1.36 19.29
C ALA A 264 -13.98 -2.45 20.37
N GLN A 265 -12.81 -2.92 20.82
CA GLN A 265 -12.71 -3.88 21.92
C GLN A 265 -13.16 -3.29 23.26
N ARG A 266 -12.77 -2.06 23.58
CA ARG A 266 -13.23 -1.37 24.79
C ARG A 266 -14.75 -1.14 24.75
N ALA A 267 -15.29 -0.76 23.60
CA ALA A 267 -16.73 -0.61 23.40
C ALA A 267 -17.46 -1.95 23.57
N ALA A 268 -16.93 -3.05 23.02
CA ALA A 268 -17.50 -4.39 23.19
C ALA A 268 -17.42 -4.88 24.64
N ALA A 269 -16.34 -4.57 25.35
CA ALA A 269 -16.19 -4.91 26.78
C ALA A 269 -17.11 -4.08 27.69
N ALA A 270 -17.41 -2.83 27.30
CA ALA A 270 -18.33 -1.95 28.02
C ALA A 270 -19.81 -2.16 27.61
N ALA A 271 -20.07 -2.88 26.52
CA ALA A 271 -21.42 -3.16 26.08
C ALA A 271 -22.10 -4.10 27.10
N PRO A 272 -23.32 -3.79 27.55
CA PRO A 272 -24.07 -4.69 28.44
C PRO A 272 -24.30 -6.03 27.73
N GLU A 273 -24.15 -7.13 28.47
CA GLU A 273 -24.37 -8.48 27.97
C GLU A 273 -25.85 -8.63 27.52
N VAL A 274 -26.09 -8.47 26.23
CA VAL A 274 -27.40 -8.69 25.64
C VAL A 274 -27.67 -10.18 25.69
N ALA A 275 -28.51 -10.59 26.64
CA ALA A 275 -28.99 -11.97 26.72
C ALA A 275 -29.52 -12.39 25.34
N PRO A 276 -28.95 -13.42 24.70
CA PRO A 276 -29.38 -13.83 23.38
C PRO A 276 -30.86 -14.25 23.49
N ILE A 277 -31.72 -13.56 22.73
CA ILE A 277 -33.11 -13.98 22.57
C ILE A 277 -33.06 -15.39 21.99
N ARG A 278 -33.42 -16.37 22.82
CA ARG A 278 -33.53 -17.76 22.40
C ARG A 278 -34.65 -17.80 21.37
N SER A 279 -34.29 -17.80 20.09
CA SER A 279 -35.26 -18.05 19.02
C SER A 279 -35.99 -19.33 19.38
N PRO A 280 -37.33 -19.31 19.52
CA PRO A 280 -38.07 -20.52 19.85
C PRO A 280 -37.73 -21.54 18.77
N ARG A 281 -37.22 -22.70 19.22
CA ARG A 281 -37.06 -23.87 18.37
C ARG A 281 -38.40 -24.07 17.69
N ALA A 282 -38.42 -24.03 16.36
CA ALA A 282 -39.61 -24.32 15.57
C ALA A 282 -40.11 -25.72 15.96
N THR A 283 -41.06 -25.76 16.89
CA THR A 283 -42.01 -26.85 17.00
C THR A 283 -42.76 -26.86 15.68
N GLY A 284 -42.88 -28.03 15.06
CA GLY A 284 -43.54 -28.22 13.77
C GLY A 284 -44.92 -27.53 13.69
N PRO A 285 -45.42 -27.31 12.47
CA PRO A 285 -46.51 -26.37 12.20
C PRO A 285 -47.74 -26.72 13.04
N VAL A 286 -47.99 -25.89 14.06
CA VAL A 286 -49.32 -25.75 14.65
C VAL A 286 -50.06 -24.80 13.71
N PRO A 287 -51.22 -25.19 13.14
CA PRO A 287 -51.98 -24.30 12.27
C PRO A 287 -52.54 -23.16 13.11
N VAL A 288 -51.84 -22.03 13.11
CA VAL A 288 -52.39 -20.76 13.57
C VAL A 288 -53.31 -20.28 12.45
N ALA A 289 -54.61 -20.23 12.73
CA ALA A 289 -55.59 -19.66 11.81
C ALA A 289 -55.20 -18.21 11.50
N GLU A 290 -54.80 -17.96 10.26
CA GLU A 290 -54.38 -16.68 9.76
C GLU A 290 -55.61 -15.77 9.64
N THR A 291 -55.79 -14.85 10.59
CA THR A 291 -56.79 -13.79 10.44
C THR A 291 -56.38 -12.90 9.26
N PRO A 292 -57.24 -12.69 8.25
CA PRO A 292 -56.87 -11.90 7.08
C PRO A 292 -56.58 -10.46 7.50
N ARG A 293 -55.34 -10.01 7.25
CA ARG A 293 -54.99 -8.59 7.40
C ARG A 293 -55.76 -7.80 6.33
N PRO A 294 -56.41 -6.67 6.67
CA PRO A 294 -57.10 -5.86 5.68
C PRO A 294 -56.08 -5.35 4.66
N SER A 295 -56.27 -5.71 3.38
CA SER A 295 -55.46 -5.20 2.28
C SER A 295 -55.68 -3.70 2.17
N SER A 296 -54.62 -2.91 2.42
CA SER A 296 -54.69 -1.47 2.23
C SER A 296 -54.82 -1.16 0.74
N ARG A 297 -55.59 -0.12 0.36
CA ARG A 297 -55.83 0.31 -1.04
C ARG A 297 -54.56 0.58 -1.86
N PHE A 298 -53.42 0.72 -1.18
CA PHE A 298 -52.12 1.00 -1.77
C PHE A 298 -51.31 -0.26 -2.08
N ALA A 299 -51.71 -1.43 -1.56
CA ALA A 299 -51.02 -2.69 -1.83
C ALA A 299 -51.13 -3.13 -3.30
N SER A 300 -52.15 -2.64 -4.02
CA SER A 300 -52.39 -2.90 -5.44
C SER A 300 -51.90 -1.78 -6.37
N MET A 301 -51.37 -0.67 -5.85
CA MET A 301 -50.81 0.39 -6.70
C MET A 301 -49.42 -0.04 -7.20
N GLY A 302 -49.38 -0.56 -8.43
CA GLY A 302 -48.13 -0.96 -9.12
C GLY A 302 -48.06 -2.42 -9.52
N VAL A 303 -49.06 -3.24 -9.14
CA VAL A 303 -49.19 -4.62 -9.64
C VAL A 303 -49.98 -4.56 -10.94
N VAL A 304 -49.31 -4.84 -12.06
CA VAL A 304 -49.97 -5.03 -13.36
C VAL A 304 -50.33 -6.50 -13.45
N GLU A 305 -51.60 -6.83 -13.25
CA GLU A 305 -52.10 -8.19 -13.47
C GLU A 305 -52.10 -8.54 -14.96
N GLY A 306 -51.73 -9.79 -15.30
CA GLY A 306 -51.74 -10.28 -16.69
C GLY A 306 -50.40 -10.21 -17.43
N VAL A 307 -49.30 -9.94 -16.73
CA VAL A 307 -47.94 -10.07 -17.29
C VAL A 307 -47.27 -11.29 -16.65
N ASP A 308 -46.92 -12.29 -17.46
CA ASP A 308 -46.09 -13.39 -16.99
C ASP A 308 -44.75 -12.83 -16.52
N ALA A 309 -44.52 -12.86 -15.20
CA ALA A 309 -43.28 -12.40 -14.62
C ALA A 309 -42.13 -13.24 -15.20
N ILE A 310 -41.16 -12.57 -15.81
CA ILE A 310 -39.94 -13.23 -16.30
C ILE A 310 -39.27 -13.88 -15.10
N ASP A 311 -39.13 -15.21 -15.14
CA ASP A 311 -38.41 -16.00 -14.14
C ASP A 311 -36.92 -15.63 -14.19
N LEU A 312 -36.57 -14.60 -13.41
CA LEU A 312 -35.23 -14.03 -13.32
C LEU A 312 -34.20 -15.07 -12.88
N ASP A 313 -34.63 -16.06 -12.09
CA ASP A 313 -33.75 -17.11 -11.59
C ASP A 313 -33.33 -18.04 -12.71
N GLN A 314 -34.24 -18.43 -13.61
CA GLN A 314 -33.87 -19.17 -14.82
C GLN A 314 -32.93 -18.37 -15.73
N ALA A 315 -33.19 -17.07 -15.93
CA ALA A 315 -32.35 -16.22 -16.76
C ALA A 315 -30.92 -16.09 -16.19
N LEU A 316 -30.79 -15.94 -14.87
CA LEU A 316 -29.50 -15.87 -14.19
C LEU A 316 -28.79 -17.23 -14.10
N GLN A 317 -29.53 -18.34 -14.10
CA GLN A 317 -28.95 -19.68 -14.14
C GLN A 317 -28.33 -19.98 -15.51
N ARG A 318 -29.00 -19.62 -16.61
CA ARG A 318 -28.46 -19.77 -17.98
C ARG A 318 -27.16 -18.99 -18.17
N ARG A 319 -27.07 -17.78 -17.61
CA ARG A 319 -25.85 -16.96 -17.69
C ARG A 319 -24.70 -17.52 -16.84
N ARG A 320 -24.97 -18.24 -15.76
CA ARG A 320 -23.93 -18.83 -14.89
C ARG A 320 -23.39 -20.15 -15.44
N GLY A 321 -24.09 -20.78 -16.39
CA GLY A 321 -23.68 -22.03 -17.04
C GLY A 321 -22.99 -21.86 -18.41
N ALA A 322 -22.82 -20.64 -18.90
CA ALA A 322 -22.09 -20.28 -20.13
C ALA A 322 -20.83 -19.48 -19.78
#